data_AF-A0A2K8PU96-F1
#
_entry.id   AF-A0A2K8PU96-F1
#
_cell.length_a   1.000
_cell.length_b   1.000
_cell.length_c   1.000
_cell.angle_alpha   90.00
_cell.angle_beta   90.00
_cell.angle_gamma   90.00
#
_symmetry.space_group_name_H-M   'P 1'
#
loop_
_entity.id
_entity.type
_entity.pdbx_description
1 polymer ?
#
loop_
_entity_poly.entity_id
_entity_poly.type
_entity_poly.pdbx_seq_one_letter_code
_entity_poly.pdbx_strand_id
1 'polypeptide(L)' 'MAWSGLRTYDLDRPRQRMSLYRTVLAEGQYEDLVAFLDRDLLTAQWPALRTLVSRHVRQVWEERFPQLAAGASSAA' A
#
# COMPACT_ATOMS: atom_id res chain seq x y z
N MET A 1 19.01 -0.94 -7.74
CA MET A 1 17.92 -0.96 -8.73
C MET A 1 17.61 -2.41 -9.10
N ALA A 2 16.80 -3.11 -8.29
CA ALA A 2 16.33 -4.44 -8.67
C ALA A 2 15.02 -4.75 -7.92
N TRP A 3 13.96 -4.00 -8.24
CA TRP A 3 12.61 -4.54 -8.10
C TRP A 3 12.31 -5.33 -9.38
N SER A 4 11.87 -6.57 -9.20
CA SER A 4 12.02 -7.70 -10.13
C SER A 4 11.21 -7.58 -11.42
N GLY A 5 11.54 -6.65 -12.32
CA GLY A 5 11.18 -6.68 -13.75
C GLY A 5 9.71 -6.85 -14.14
N LEU A 6 8.76 -6.88 -13.21
CA LEU A 6 7.34 -7.06 -13.47
C LEU A 6 6.73 -5.69 -13.75
N ARG A 7 6.71 -5.33 -15.03
CA ARG A 7 6.15 -4.06 -15.53
C ARG A 7 4.62 -4.03 -15.60
N THR A 8 3.94 -5.11 -15.18
CA THR A 8 2.49 -5.20 -15.24
C THR A 8 1.98 -5.98 -14.03
N TYR A 9 1.48 -5.24 -13.05
CA TYR A 9 0.65 -5.83 -12.01
C TYR A 9 -0.79 -5.76 -12.47
N ASP A 10 -1.38 -6.93 -12.63
CA ASP A 10 -2.81 -7.07 -12.86
C ASP A 10 -3.53 -6.74 -11.54
N LEU A 11 -3.96 -5.47 -11.42
CA LEU A 11 -4.68 -4.96 -10.25
C LEU A 11 -6.03 -5.66 -10.06
N ASP A 12 -6.48 -6.47 -11.02
CA ASP A 12 -7.73 -7.23 -10.96
C ASP A 12 -7.60 -8.52 -10.11
N ARG A 13 -6.36 -8.89 -9.70
CA ARG A 13 -6.12 -10.00 -8.76
C ARG A 13 -5.81 -9.49 -7.34
N PRO A 14 -6.72 -9.65 -6.37
CA PRO A 14 -6.58 -9.09 -5.02
C PRO A 14 -5.29 -9.49 -4.31
N ARG A 15 -4.83 -10.75 -4.47
CA ARG A 15 -3.58 -11.23 -3.85
C ARG A 15 -2.33 -10.59 -4.46
N GLN A 16 -2.29 -10.39 -5.77
CA GLN A 16 -1.13 -9.78 -6.43
C GLN A 16 -1.06 -8.29 -6.09
N ARG A 17 -2.21 -7.61 -6.06
CA ARG A 17 -2.34 -6.22 -5.63
C ARG A 17 -1.87 -6.02 -4.19
N MET A 18 -2.26 -6.90 -3.27
CA MET A 18 -1.81 -6.86 -1.88
C MET A 18 -0.28 -6.98 -1.76
N SER A 19 0.33 -7.94 -2.48
CA SER A 19 1.79 -8.08 -2.49
C SER A 19 2.49 -6.85 -3.06
N LEU A 20 1.98 -6.29 -4.17
CA LEU A 20 2.50 -5.05 -4.74
C LEU A 20 2.47 -3.89 -3.74
N TYR A 21 1.33 -3.67 -3.08
CA TYR A 21 1.18 -2.53 -2.19
C TYR A 21 2.09 -2.66 -0.98
N ARG A 22 2.19 -3.87 -0.40
CA ARG A 22 3.12 -4.14 0.70
C ARG A 22 4.56 -3.80 0.32
N THR A 23 4.95 -4.26 -0.86
CA THR A 23 6.25 -3.99 -1.46
C THR A 23 6.53 -2.50 -1.62
N VAL A 24 5.62 -1.77 -2.24
CA VAL A 24 5.83 -0.37 -2.64
C VAL A 24 5.91 0.48 -1.38
N LEU A 25 5.14 0.13 -0.35
CA LEU A 25 5.19 0.77 0.97
C LEU A 25 6.47 0.45 1.76
N ALA A 26 7.05 -0.73 1.58
CA ALA A 26 8.22 -1.17 2.36
C ALA A 26 9.57 -0.80 1.70
N GLU A 27 9.63 -0.86 0.37
CA GLU A 27 10.87 -0.80 -0.41
C GLU A 27 10.82 0.18 -1.58
N GLY A 28 9.62 0.65 -1.96
CA GLY A 28 9.42 1.52 -3.11
C GLY A 28 10.04 2.90 -2.92
N GLN A 29 10.51 3.47 -4.02
CA GLN A 29 10.90 4.87 -4.07
C GLN A 29 9.68 5.75 -4.36
N TYR A 30 9.86 7.08 -4.28
CA TYR A 30 8.76 8.03 -4.48
C TYR A 30 8.04 7.83 -5.82
N GLU A 31 8.78 7.57 -6.90
CA GLU A 31 8.21 7.27 -8.21
C GLU A 31 7.31 6.02 -8.20
N ASP A 32 7.66 4.98 -7.44
CA ASP A 32 6.86 3.76 -7.32
C ASP A 32 5.57 4.04 -6.55
N LEU A 33 5.64 4.85 -5.50
CA LEU A 33 4.46 5.26 -4.74
C LEU A 33 3.44 5.94 -5.67
N VAL A 34 3.90 6.88 -6.51
CA VAL A 34 3.04 7.65 -7.43
C VAL A 34 2.53 6.79 -8.58
N ALA A 35 3.33 5.84 -9.07
CA ALA A 35 2.96 5.01 -10.20
C ALA A 35 1.99 3.88 -9.84
N PHE A 36 2.07 3.32 -8.62
CA PHE A 36 1.40 2.07 -8.28
C PHE A 36 0.32 2.18 -7.19
N LEU A 37 0.37 3.20 -6.33
CA LEU A 37 -0.62 3.34 -5.27
C LEU A 37 -1.82 4.15 -5.74
N ASP A 38 -2.98 3.51 -5.71
CA ASP A 38 -4.26 4.17 -5.84
C ASP A 38 -4.82 4.47 -4.45
N ARG A 39 -5.39 5.67 -4.28
CA ARG A 39 -5.88 6.16 -2.99
C ARG A 39 -7.00 5.30 -2.42
N ASP A 40 -7.99 4.96 -3.23
CA ASP A 40 -9.20 4.30 -2.78
C ASP A 40 -8.91 2.83 -2.47
N LEU A 41 -8.13 2.17 -3.34
CA LEU A 41 -7.64 0.81 -3.13
C LEU A 41 -6.71 0.71 -1.92
N LEU A 42 -5.85 1.71 -1.70
CA LEU A 42 -4.96 1.74 -0.54
C LEU A 42 -5.77 1.90 0.73
N THR A 43 -6.73 2.82 0.76
CA THR A 43 -7.58 3.05 1.94
C THR A 43 -8.37 1.79 2.29
N ALA A 44 -8.95 1.10 1.31
CA ALA A 44 -9.69 -0.14 1.51
C ALA A 44 -8.82 -1.30 2.03
N GLN A 45 -7.56 -1.39 1.59
CA GLN A 45 -6.64 -2.49 1.96
C GLN A 45 -5.75 -2.18 3.16
N TRP A 46 -5.66 -0.91 3.56
CA TRP A 46 -4.83 -0.44 4.67
C TRP A 46 -5.01 -1.24 5.97
N PRO A 47 -6.22 -1.68 6.38
CA PRO A 47 -6.39 -2.41 7.63
C PRO A 47 -5.61 -3.72 7.69
N ALA A 48 -5.45 -4.39 6.54
CA ALA A 48 -4.61 -5.57 6.40
C ALA A 48 -3.13 -5.16 6.22
N LEU A 49 -2.84 -4.22 5.30
CA LEU A 49 -1.47 -3.80 4.97
C LEU A 49 -0.71 -3.24 6.18
N ARG A 50 -1.37 -2.47 7.06
CA ARG A 50 -0.76 -1.88 8.26
C ARG A 50 -0.21 -2.91 9.25
N THR A 51 -0.66 -4.17 9.15
CA THR A 51 -0.14 -5.29 9.95
C THR A 51 1.09 -5.96 9.32
N LEU A 52 1.32 -5.69 8.03
CA LEU A 52 2.35 -6.33 7.19
C LEU A 52 3.55 -5.41 6.89
N VAL A 53 3.47 -4.13 7.25
CA VAL A 53 4.53 -3.12 7.12
C VAL A 53 5.13 -2.77 8.48
N SER A 54 6.31 -2.16 8.48
CA SER A 54 6.97 -1.76 9.73
C SER A 54 6.19 -0.67 10.47
N ARG A 55 6.36 -0.60 11.80
CA ARG A 55 5.73 0.44 12.63
C ARG A 55 6.05 1.86 12.12
N HIS A 56 7.28 2.09 11.68
CA HIS A 56 7.70 3.40 11.19
C HIS A 56 6.97 3.80 9.91
N VAL A 57 6.89 2.89 8.92
CA VAL A 57 6.12 3.12 7.69
C VAL A 57 4.66 3.41 8.03
N ARG A 58 4.06 2.59 8.89
CA ARG A 58 2.68 2.81 9.34
C ARG A 58 2.47 4.21 9.91
N GLN A 59 3.32 4.66 10.82
CA GLN A 59 3.18 5.98 11.47
C GLN A 59 3.28 7.11 10.46
N VAL A 60 4.32 7.12 9.61
CA VAL A 60 4.52 8.17 8.61
C VAL A 60 3.31 8.28 7.68
N TRP A 61 2.75 7.14 7.25
CA TRP A 61 1.59 7.11 6.37
C TRP A 61 0.30 7.54 7.07
N GLU A 62 0.04 7.09 8.31
CA GLU A 62 -1.14 7.50 9.08
C GLU A 62 -1.08 8.99 9.49
N GLU A 63 0.11 9.53 9.76
CA GLU A 63 0.32 10.96 10.04
C GLU A 63 0.12 11.82 8.78
N ARG A 64 0.62 11.36 7.63
CA ARG A 64 0.49 12.09 6.36
C ARG A 64 -0.92 12.01 5.77
N PHE A 65 -1.59 10.87 5.97
CA PHE A 65 -2.90 10.55 5.40
C PHE A 65 -3.85 10.07 6.50
N PRO A 66 -4.48 10.99 7.25
CA PRO A 66 -5.36 10.65 8.37
C PRO A 66 -6.53 9.73 7.99
N GLN A 67 -6.97 9.74 6.73
CA GLN A 67 -7.98 8.83 6.21
C GLN A 67 -7.57 7.35 6.29
N LEU A 68 -6.28 7.02 6.29
CA LEU A 68 -5.80 5.65 6.46
C LEU A 68 -6.00 5.18 7.91
N ALA A 69 -5.83 6.08 8.88
CA ALA A 69 -6.13 5.79 10.29
C ALA A 69 -7.65 5.66 10.52
N ALA A 70 -8.46 6.52 9.91
CA ALA A 70 -9.92 6.54 10.06
C ALA A 70 -10.64 5.41 9.29
N GLY A 71 -10.15 5.06 8.09
CA GLY A 71 -10.71 4.03 7.22
C GLY A 71 -10.57 2.60 7.76
N ALA A 72 -9.78 2.40 8.83
CA ALA A 72 -9.70 1.12 9.54
C ALA A 72 -11.03 0.65 10.15
N SER A 73 -12.07 1.49 10.13
CA SER A 73 -13.40 1.20 10.66
C SER A 73 -14.46 0.87 9.59
N SER A 74 -14.11 0.63 8.32
CA SER A 74 -15.10 0.21 7.30
C SER A 74 -14.73 -1.12 6.65
N ALA A 75 -14.88 -2.20 7.43
CA ALA A 75 -15.22 -3.51 6.89
C ALA A 75 -16.58 -3.88 7.53
N ALA A 76 -17.65 -3.65 6.78
CA ALA A 76 -18.99 -4.17 7.04
C ALA A 76 -19.32 -5.19 5.95
#